data_AF-A0A4V1SET7-F1
#
_entry.id   AF-A0A4V1SET7-F1
#
_cell.length_a   1.000
_cell.length_b   1.000
_cell.length_c   1.000
_cell.angle_alpha   90.00
_cell.angle_beta   90.00
_cell.angle_gamma   90.00
#
_symmetry.space_group_name_H-M   'P 1'
#
loop_
_entity.id
_entity.type
_entity.pdbx_description
1 polymer ?
#
loop_
_entity_poly.entity_id
_entity_poly.type
_entity_poly.pdbx_seq_one_letter_code
_entity_poly.pdbx_strand_id
1 'polypeptide(L)'
;MAFGYNGETLTNMWSDGSARITPANQKDEYITWIVIDPVITLWNPYNVPMRFTGARVELYRIPLAYRIYKNGQLINSEYTKLTNAHTPEDFKTRQARFYRLNILPEDGAEERVLLPGEHVVFTAHNHKVHGGHEYNLTGVTLRPGFHPPAGNASDPEVGGVTTQNIFVNSTGASSGKDYGKTVRTIAVKGGDRIQLEVKAERAGIDNFKEAGGKEVTGFMKYYLGGGNVSRLIGGVELDYGDREAELLPHYPKEDLPTIVVNPDIPKGSTAGLNAARHALRFKEPFLIATFQEKTERDSRFPSRSWINNAPLNFYASEGIDQREDFSHHQYEMKWEVMTDWPPNSPTIEISNNNNRGYGGPGIYAQSGSEFATFASLPLGPAHSLSQLRHAPLNAGGQLPLTSQIVANSFAQPLLGNDKVRSSADSRTYLDHSYLANNALFDSWFLSTAADHPALPGGDTRTAKDLLKGFLNENKPLPNRRFLPYTVGSDKDELIEKLGGAGEAYREIASHLLIDGPFNVNSTSVAAWQAVLASNFGSSAPIIENGTPKLHDGVGLPVLRHSHAGAGDFESAGSGVDGD
;
A
#
# COMPACT_ATOMS: atom_id res chain seq x y z
N MET A 1 -15.10 -2.12 18.62
CA MET A 1 -15.31 -2.55 20.02
C MET A 1 -16.27 -3.73 20.05
N ALA A 2 -16.19 -4.63 21.02
CA ALA A 2 -17.03 -5.82 21.10
C ALA A 2 -17.52 -6.09 22.54
N PHE A 3 -18.62 -6.83 22.67
CA PHE A 3 -19.20 -7.18 23.96
C PHE A 3 -19.55 -8.67 23.99
N GLY A 4 -19.22 -9.33 25.10
CA GLY A 4 -19.47 -10.76 25.22
C GLY A 4 -19.64 -11.20 26.66
N TYR A 5 -20.40 -12.28 26.86
CA TYR A 5 -20.57 -12.88 28.19
C TYR A 5 -19.30 -13.62 28.61
N ASN A 6 -18.71 -13.21 29.74
CA ASN A 6 -17.59 -13.90 30.37
C ASN A 6 -17.94 -14.16 31.84
N GLY A 7 -18.58 -15.30 32.08
CA GLY A 7 -19.13 -15.65 33.40
C GLY A 7 -18.10 -15.66 34.52
N GLU A 8 -16.88 -16.10 34.26
CA GLU A 8 -15.79 -16.10 35.26
C GLU A 8 -15.40 -14.68 35.65
N THR A 9 -15.15 -13.82 34.66
CA THR A 9 -14.74 -12.43 34.91
C THR A 9 -15.86 -11.66 35.61
N LEU A 10 -17.10 -11.83 35.16
CA LEU A 10 -18.27 -11.21 35.79
C LEU A 10 -18.44 -11.71 37.24
N THR A 11 -18.35 -13.02 37.48
CA THR A 11 -18.47 -13.59 38.84
C THR A 11 -17.41 -12.99 39.77
N ASN A 12 -16.15 -12.90 39.32
CA ASN A 12 -15.06 -12.29 40.08
C ASN A 12 -15.26 -10.78 40.30
N MET A 13 -15.87 -10.07 39.34
CA MET A 13 -16.20 -8.65 39.50
C MET A 13 -17.29 -8.42 40.54
N TRP A 14 -18.13 -9.42 40.84
CA TRP A 14 -19.28 -9.29 41.75
C TRP A 14 -19.14 -10.05 43.07
N SER A 15 -17.99 -10.65 43.37
CA SER A 15 -17.74 -11.38 44.61
C SER A 15 -17.56 -10.44 45.81
N ASP A 16 -17.80 -10.93 47.03
CA ASP A 16 -17.60 -10.12 48.23
C ASP A 16 -16.13 -9.70 48.39
N GLY A 17 -15.88 -8.39 48.56
CA GLY A 17 -14.54 -7.81 48.58
C GLY A 17 -13.96 -7.48 47.18
N SER A 18 -14.70 -7.74 46.10
CA SER A 18 -14.29 -7.42 44.74
C SER A 18 -14.26 -5.91 44.46
N ALA A 19 -13.76 -5.58 43.27
CA ALA A 19 -13.78 -4.23 42.73
C ALA A 19 -15.19 -3.70 42.41
N ARG A 20 -16.31 -4.39 42.67
CA ARG A 20 -17.65 -3.80 42.49
C ARG A 20 -18.67 -4.41 43.45
N ILE A 21 -19.11 -3.63 44.45
CA ILE A 21 -20.25 -3.99 45.30
C ILE A 21 -21.47 -3.28 44.72
N THR A 22 -22.16 -3.92 43.78
CA THR A 22 -23.37 -3.40 43.15
C THR A 22 -24.56 -4.30 43.51
N PRO A 23 -25.73 -3.74 43.86
CA PRO A 23 -26.95 -4.53 44.10
C PRO A 23 -27.23 -5.53 42.96
N ALA A 24 -27.76 -6.71 43.28
CA ALA A 24 -27.90 -7.82 42.32
C ALA A 24 -28.70 -7.45 41.05
N ASN A 25 -29.67 -6.55 41.17
CA ASN A 25 -30.51 -6.04 40.08
C ASN A 25 -29.83 -4.99 39.18
N GLN A 26 -28.61 -4.55 39.52
CA GLN A 26 -27.81 -3.59 38.75
C GLN A 26 -26.53 -4.22 38.19
N LYS A 27 -26.37 -5.54 38.30
CA LYS A 27 -25.21 -6.24 37.77
C LYS A 27 -25.19 -6.16 36.25
N ASP A 28 -24.04 -5.75 35.72
CA ASP A 28 -23.77 -5.80 34.30
C ASP A 28 -23.63 -7.26 33.82
N GLU A 29 -23.86 -7.48 32.53
CA GLU A 29 -24.07 -8.82 31.95
C GLU A 29 -22.98 -9.23 30.95
N TYR A 30 -22.22 -8.28 30.41
CA TYR A 30 -21.22 -8.48 29.37
C TYR A 30 -19.92 -7.78 29.73
N ILE A 31 -18.81 -8.26 29.17
CA ILE A 31 -17.49 -7.63 29.27
C ILE A 31 -17.18 -6.92 27.95
N THR A 32 -16.60 -5.74 28.06
CA THR A 32 -16.15 -4.93 26.92
C THR A 32 -14.75 -5.33 26.45
N TRP A 33 -14.59 -5.46 25.15
CA TRP A 33 -13.35 -5.78 24.47
C TRP A 33 -13.01 -4.72 23.43
N ILE A 34 -11.75 -4.32 23.37
CA ILE A 34 -11.21 -3.63 22.19
C ILE A 34 -10.75 -4.68 21.20
N VAL A 35 -11.12 -4.46 19.94
CA VAL A 35 -10.82 -5.34 18.81
C VAL A 35 -9.96 -4.56 17.84
N ILE A 36 -8.85 -5.15 17.44
CA ILE A 36 -8.03 -4.69 16.32
C ILE A 36 -8.29 -5.67 15.19
N ASP A 37 -8.94 -5.18 14.15
CA ASP A 37 -9.37 -6.00 13.02
C ASP A 37 -8.58 -5.61 11.76
N PRO A 38 -7.52 -6.36 11.43
CA PRO A 38 -6.64 -6.01 10.32
C PRO A 38 -7.29 -6.28 8.97
N VAL A 39 -7.11 -5.33 8.06
CA VAL A 39 -7.49 -5.44 6.64
C VAL A 39 -6.28 -5.05 5.79
N ILE A 40 -6.01 -5.81 4.73
CA ILE A 40 -4.93 -5.53 3.77
C ILE A 40 -5.52 -5.53 2.36
N THR A 41 -5.33 -4.44 1.62
CA THR A 41 -5.51 -4.43 0.17
C THR A 41 -4.16 -4.72 -0.48
N LEU A 42 -4.01 -5.90 -1.06
CA LEU A 42 -2.79 -6.32 -1.76
C LEU A 42 -2.92 -5.99 -3.25
N TRP A 43 -1.85 -5.43 -3.82
CA TRP A 43 -1.81 -4.99 -5.21
C TRP A 43 -0.79 -5.79 -6.02
N ASN A 44 -1.19 -6.26 -7.21
CA ASN A 44 -0.25 -6.69 -8.24
C ASN A 44 0.06 -5.52 -9.20
N PRO A 45 1.22 -4.89 -9.10
CA PRO A 45 1.57 -3.74 -9.93
C PRO A 45 1.98 -4.09 -11.36
N TYR A 46 2.16 -5.37 -11.67
CA TYR A 46 2.74 -5.81 -12.93
C TYR A 46 1.69 -6.09 -14.00
N ASN A 47 2.14 -6.08 -15.26
CA ASN A 47 1.35 -6.50 -16.42
C ASN A 47 1.25 -8.04 -16.59
N VAL A 48 1.72 -8.82 -15.61
CA VAL A 48 1.67 -10.28 -15.60
C VAL A 48 1.04 -10.79 -14.30
N PRO A 49 0.46 -12.00 -14.28
CA PRO A 49 -0.06 -12.58 -13.05
C PRO A 49 1.04 -12.85 -12.02
N MET A 50 0.77 -12.58 -10.75
CA MET A 50 1.63 -12.96 -9.62
C MET A 50 1.04 -14.16 -8.88
N ARG A 51 1.88 -15.08 -8.43
CA ARG A 51 1.47 -16.26 -7.65
C ARG A 51 2.17 -16.28 -6.30
N PHE A 52 1.43 -16.64 -5.25
CA PHE A 52 2.01 -16.86 -3.93
C PHE A 52 1.26 -17.97 -3.17
N THR A 53 1.99 -18.69 -2.33
CA THR A 53 1.45 -19.72 -1.41
C THR A 53 1.23 -19.16 0.00
N GLY A 54 1.92 -18.07 0.34
CA GLY A 54 1.74 -17.31 1.58
C GLY A 54 2.67 -16.10 1.63
N ALA A 55 2.25 -15.10 2.37
CA ALA A 55 3.06 -13.94 2.75
C ALA A 55 2.78 -13.54 4.20
N ARG A 56 3.64 -12.71 4.77
CA ARG A 56 3.46 -12.20 6.14
C ARG A 56 3.77 -10.72 6.21
N VAL A 57 2.91 -9.97 6.89
CA VAL A 57 3.14 -8.59 7.28
C VAL A 57 3.32 -8.53 8.79
N GLU A 58 4.31 -7.78 9.24
CA GLU A 58 4.47 -7.42 10.65
C GLU A 58 4.18 -5.92 10.81
N LEU A 59 3.15 -5.57 11.57
CA LEU A 59 2.75 -4.18 11.86
C LEU A 59 3.12 -3.82 13.29
N TYR A 60 4.01 -2.85 13.48
CA TYR A 60 4.64 -2.58 14.77
C TYR A 60 4.01 -1.45 15.59
N ARG A 61 3.38 -0.46 14.94
CA ARG A 61 2.92 0.76 15.59
C ARG A 61 1.62 1.28 14.99
N ILE A 62 0.74 1.70 15.90
CA ILE A 62 -0.47 2.49 15.65
C ILE A 62 -0.50 3.52 16.80
N PRO A 63 -0.22 4.81 16.55
CA PRO A 63 0.00 5.81 17.59
C PRO A 63 -1.34 6.32 18.12
N LEU A 64 -2.10 5.46 18.79
CA LEU A 64 -3.46 5.72 19.23
C LEU A 64 -3.57 5.64 20.74
N ALA A 65 -4.25 6.60 21.35
CA ALA A 65 -4.73 6.49 22.73
C ALA A 65 -6.20 6.87 22.82
N TYR A 66 -6.90 6.31 23.81
CA TYR A 66 -8.35 6.44 23.92
C TYR A 66 -8.85 6.65 25.36
N ARG A 67 -10.03 7.26 25.44
CA ARG A 67 -10.90 7.29 26.62
C ARG A 67 -12.25 6.68 26.29
N ILE A 68 -12.87 6.07 27.30
CA ILE A 68 -14.17 5.42 27.17
C ILE A 68 -15.15 6.08 28.13
N TYR A 69 -16.35 6.34 27.62
CA TYR A 69 -17.50 6.81 28.37
C TYR A 69 -18.57 5.72 28.37
N LYS A 70 -19.14 5.41 29.54
CA LYS A 70 -20.31 4.54 29.68
C LYS A 70 -21.48 5.40 30.15
N ASN A 71 -22.56 5.45 29.39
CA ASN A 71 -23.76 6.24 29.69
C ASN A 71 -23.43 7.72 30.00
N GLY A 72 -22.48 8.28 29.25
CA GLY A 72 -22.00 9.67 29.43
C GLY A 72 -20.96 9.86 30.54
N GLN A 73 -20.77 8.87 31.42
CA GLN A 73 -19.76 8.92 32.48
C GLN A 73 -18.39 8.49 31.97
N LEU A 74 -17.37 9.32 32.18
CA LEU A 74 -15.98 8.98 31.86
C LEU A 74 -15.46 7.87 32.79
N ILE A 75 -14.86 6.84 32.20
CA ILE A 75 -14.34 5.68 32.93
C ILE A 75 -12.85 5.79 33.20
N ASN A 76 -12.04 6.26 32.24
CA ASN A 76 -10.60 6.45 32.43
C ASN A 76 -10.22 7.92 32.28
N SER A 77 -9.87 8.55 33.41
CA SER A 77 -9.44 9.95 33.44
C SER A 77 -8.15 10.20 32.65
N GLU A 78 -7.25 9.23 32.58
CA GLU A 78 -6.07 9.27 31.71
C GLU A 78 -6.34 8.50 30.41
N TYR A 79 -5.76 8.95 29.29
CA TYR A 79 -5.83 8.19 28.05
C TYR A 79 -5.11 6.86 28.20
N THR A 80 -5.76 5.80 27.74
CA THR A 80 -5.13 4.49 27.63
C THR A 80 -4.52 4.39 26.23
N LYS A 81 -3.20 4.21 26.14
CA LYS A 81 -2.55 3.99 24.84
C LYS A 81 -2.94 2.61 24.30
N LEU A 82 -3.17 2.48 23.00
CA LEU A 82 -3.43 1.21 22.33
C LEU A 82 -2.22 0.26 22.46
N THR A 83 -1.02 0.82 22.32
CA THR A 83 0.27 0.17 22.62
C THR A 83 0.50 -0.05 24.12
N ASN A 84 -0.41 0.42 24.97
CA ASN A 84 -0.45 0.10 26.38
C ASN A 84 -1.59 -0.88 26.68
N ALA A 85 -2.45 -1.29 25.75
CA ALA A 85 -3.55 -2.23 26.06
C ALA A 85 -3.06 -3.69 26.19
N HIS A 86 -1.95 -3.90 26.90
CA HIS A 86 -1.11 -5.10 26.97
C HIS A 86 -1.09 -5.72 28.38
N THR A 87 -0.36 -6.83 28.53
CA THR A 87 -0.17 -7.49 29.83
C THR A 87 0.75 -6.65 30.74
N PRO A 88 0.60 -6.69 32.07
CA PRO A 88 1.48 -5.97 33.01
C PRO A 88 2.99 -6.20 32.81
N GLU A 89 3.39 -7.32 32.21
CA GLU A 89 4.78 -7.69 31.96
C GLU A 89 5.36 -6.97 30.73
N ASP A 90 4.55 -6.84 29.67
CA ASP A 90 4.91 -6.06 28.47
C ASP A 90 5.11 -4.58 28.83
N PHE A 91 4.36 -4.08 29.82
CA PHE A 91 4.48 -2.72 30.35
C PHE A 91 5.82 -2.42 31.01
N LYS A 92 6.31 -3.34 31.86
CA LYS A 92 7.56 -3.14 32.60
C LYS A 92 8.78 -3.16 31.70
N THR A 93 8.67 -3.88 30.57
CA THR A 93 9.79 -4.15 29.66
C THR A 93 9.69 -3.40 28.34
N ARG A 94 8.55 -2.76 28.05
CA ARG A 94 8.30 -1.97 26.83
C ARG A 94 8.75 -2.70 25.57
N GLN A 95 8.44 -3.99 25.48
CA GLN A 95 8.93 -4.83 24.39
C GLN A 95 8.37 -4.38 23.03
N ALA A 96 9.22 -4.42 22.01
CA ALA A 96 8.82 -4.18 20.63
C ALA A 96 7.99 -5.38 20.10
N ARG A 97 6.69 -5.34 20.36
CA ARG A 97 5.72 -6.30 19.82
C ARG A 97 5.07 -5.75 18.54
N PHE A 98 4.57 -6.66 17.71
CA PHE A 98 3.95 -6.36 16.42
C PHE A 98 2.75 -7.28 16.19
N TYR A 99 1.83 -6.85 15.36
CA TYR A 99 0.79 -7.71 14.80
C TYR A 99 1.38 -8.51 13.66
N ARG A 100 1.42 -9.84 13.82
CA ARG A 100 1.76 -10.76 12.75
C ARG A 100 0.49 -11.03 11.94
N LEU A 101 0.51 -10.69 10.66
CA LEU A 101 -0.58 -10.87 9.72
C LEU A 101 -0.15 -11.88 8.65
N ASN A 102 -0.74 -13.06 8.65
CA ASN A 102 -0.42 -14.14 7.71
C ASN A 102 -1.38 -14.06 6.53
N ILE A 103 -0.90 -13.62 5.37
CA ILE A 103 -1.68 -13.53 4.14
C ILE A 103 -1.65 -14.89 3.46
N LEU A 104 -2.79 -15.55 3.39
CA LEU A 104 -2.96 -16.88 2.79
C LEU A 104 -3.90 -16.81 1.59
N PRO A 105 -3.84 -17.80 0.67
CA PRO A 105 -4.86 -18.01 -0.35
C PRO A 105 -6.28 -18.16 0.22
N GLU A 106 -7.27 -18.37 -0.64
CA GLU A 106 -8.58 -18.87 -0.24
C GLU A 106 -8.50 -20.14 0.63
N ASP A 107 -9.53 -20.39 1.42
CA ASP A 107 -9.53 -21.58 2.27
C ASP A 107 -9.53 -22.86 1.43
N GLY A 108 -8.64 -23.80 1.77
CA GLY A 108 -8.38 -25.00 0.98
C GLY A 108 -7.55 -24.81 -0.30
N ALA A 109 -7.19 -23.57 -0.70
CA ALA A 109 -6.35 -23.34 -1.86
C ALA A 109 -4.84 -23.42 -1.52
N GLU A 110 -4.06 -24.06 -2.39
CA GLU A 110 -2.60 -24.19 -2.22
C GLU A 110 -1.85 -22.90 -2.62
N GLU A 111 -2.39 -22.16 -3.58
CA GLU A 111 -1.83 -20.90 -4.09
C GLU A 111 -2.94 -19.92 -4.47
N ARG A 112 -2.58 -18.64 -4.50
CA ARG A 112 -3.41 -17.57 -5.06
C ARG A 112 -2.71 -16.93 -6.25
N VAL A 113 -3.51 -16.62 -7.27
CA VAL A 113 -3.09 -15.85 -8.45
C VAL A 113 -3.71 -14.46 -8.36
N LEU A 114 -2.88 -13.42 -8.37
CA LEU A 114 -3.30 -12.04 -8.57
C LEU A 114 -3.16 -11.70 -10.05
N LEU A 115 -4.24 -11.24 -10.68
CA LEU A 115 -4.25 -10.84 -12.08
C LEU A 115 -3.41 -9.56 -12.30
N PRO A 116 -2.97 -9.27 -13.54
CA PRO A 116 -2.25 -8.04 -13.85
C PRO A 116 -2.98 -6.78 -13.35
N GLY A 117 -2.31 -5.95 -12.55
CA GLY A 117 -2.90 -4.72 -12.00
C GLY A 117 -3.88 -4.92 -10.83
N GLU A 118 -4.24 -6.15 -10.46
CA GLU A 118 -5.38 -6.42 -9.57
C GLU A 118 -5.13 -6.00 -8.12
N HIS A 119 -6.15 -5.40 -7.49
CA HIS A 119 -6.23 -5.17 -6.05
C HIS A 119 -7.19 -6.17 -5.40
N VAL A 120 -6.77 -6.79 -4.30
CA VAL A 120 -7.58 -7.77 -3.57
C VAL A 120 -7.57 -7.44 -2.09
N VAL A 121 -8.74 -7.46 -1.46
CA VAL A 121 -8.90 -7.22 -0.03
C VAL A 121 -8.80 -8.53 0.75
N PHE A 122 -7.97 -8.53 1.80
CA PHE A 122 -7.78 -9.63 2.73
C PHE A 122 -8.17 -9.20 4.14
N THR A 123 -8.96 -10.01 4.85
CA THR A 123 -9.46 -9.69 6.20
C THR A 123 -9.25 -10.85 7.15
N ALA A 124 -9.44 -10.63 8.45
CA ALA A 124 -9.21 -11.61 9.48
C ALA A 124 -10.19 -12.80 9.43
N HIS A 125 -9.63 -14.00 9.25
CA HIS A 125 -10.31 -15.30 9.28
C HIS A 125 -9.95 -16.12 10.52
N ASN A 126 -9.41 -15.50 11.57
CA ASN A 126 -9.32 -16.13 12.87
C ASN A 126 -9.27 -15.10 14.00
N HIS A 127 -9.54 -15.59 15.19
CA HIS A 127 -9.41 -14.83 16.42
C HIS A 127 -8.05 -15.09 17.09
N LYS A 128 -7.45 -14.02 17.61
CA LYS A 128 -6.25 -14.08 18.47
C LYS A 128 -6.46 -13.26 19.73
N VAL A 129 -6.04 -13.79 20.87
CA VAL A 129 -6.08 -13.03 22.12
C VAL A 129 -4.79 -12.26 22.35
N HIS A 130 -4.94 -11.03 22.83
CA HIS A 130 -3.78 -10.22 23.18
C HIS A 130 -3.06 -10.76 24.43
N GLY A 131 -3.80 -11.21 25.44
CA GLY A 131 -3.25 -11.60 26.75
C GLY A 131 -2.27 -12.78 26.69
N GLY A 132 -2.40 -13.65 25.69
CA GLY A 132 -1.50 -14.78 25.45
C GLY A 132 -0.44 -14.53 24.37
N HIS A 133 -0.28 -13.28 23.90
CA HIS A 133 0.68 -12.92 22.85
C HIS A 133 0.48 -13.65 21.51
N GLU A 134 -0.72 -14.18 21.26
CA GLU A 134 -0.97 -15.01 20.08
C GLU A 134 -0.90 -14.20 18.79
N TYR A 135 -1.23 -12.91 18.86
CA TYR A 135 -1.19 -11.95 17.75
C TYR A 135 0.22 -11.75 17.17
N ASN A 136 1.28 -11.94 17.97
CA ASN A 136 2.66 -11.84 17.49
C ASN A 136 3.34 -13.22 17.36
N LEU A 137 2.95 -14.20 18.19
CA LEU A 137 3.56 -15.54 18.19
C LEU A 137 3.03 -16.43 17.06
N THR A 138 1.71 -16.41 16.84
CA THR A 138 1.05 -17.22 15.80
C THR A 138 0.46 -16.36 14.67
N GLY A 139 0.02 -15.14 14.99
CA GLY A 139 -0.51 -14.17 14.04
C GLY A 139 -1.96 -14.37 13.66
N VAL A 140 -2.56 -13.32 13.10
CA VAL A 140 -3.89 -13.32 12.52
C VAL A 140 -3.80 -13.87 11.10
N THR A 141 -4.70 -14.78 10.73
CA THR A 141 -4.81 -15.30 9.37
C THR A 141 -5.69 -14.37 8.56
N LEU A 142 -5.17 -13.86 7.44
CA LEU A 142 -5.90 -13.06 6.48
C LEU A 142 -6.14 -13.85 5.20
N ARG A 143 -7.38 -13.85 4.72
CA ARG A 143 -7.78 -14.48 3.45
C ARG A 143 -8.60 -13.51 2.59
N PRO A 144 -8.70 -13.73 1.27
CA PRO A 144 -9.47 -12.87 0.38
C PRO A 144 -10.94 -12.77 0.80
N GLY A 145 -11.47 -11.55 0.80
CA GLY A 145 -12.87 -11.26 1.15
C GLY A 145 -13.03 -10.66 2.52
N PHE A 146 -14.28 -10.40 2.89
CA PHE A 146 -14.67 -9.77 4.15
C PHE A 146 -15.80 -10.55 4.81
N HIS A 147 -15.60 -10.92 6.08
CA HIS A 147 -16.61 -11.57 6.91
C HIS A 147 -17.17 -10.56 7.91
N PRO A 148 -18.28 -9.87 7.60
CA PRO A 148 -18.83 -8.87 8.50
C PRO A 148 -19.37 -9.53 9.78
N PRO A 149 -19.23 -8.87 10.94
CA PRO A 149 -19.95 -9.28 12.12
C PRO A 149 -21.46 -9.09 11.90
N ALA A 150 -22.23 -10.14 12.17
CA ALA A 150 -23.68 -10.20 12.01
C ALA A 150 -24.34 -10.95 13.19
N GLY A 151 -23.81 -10.75 14.40
CA GLY A 151 -24.25 -11.45 15.61
C GLY A 151 -24.21 -12.97 15.42
N ASN A 152 -25.30 -13.65 15.78
CA ASN A 152 -25.40 -15.11 15.65
C ASN A 152 -25.40 -15.63 14.20
N ALA A 153 -25.52 -14.76 13.20
CA ALA A 153 -25.38 -15.12 11.79
C ALA A 153 -23.97 -14.88 11.24
N SER A 154 -23.04 -14.34 12.04
CA SER A 154 -21.64 -14.13 11.62
C SER A 154 -21.01 -15.45 11.18
N ASP A 155 -20.14 -15.36 10.18
CA ASP A 155 -19.25 -16.45 9.78
C ASP A 155 -18.46 -16.99 10.98
N PRO A 156 -18.27 -18.33 11.10
CA PRO A 156 -17.52 -18.93 12.21
C PRO A 156 -16.07 -18.42 12.33
N GLU A 157 -15.48 -18.01 11.22
CA GLU A 157 -14.10 -17.55 11.13
C GLU A 157 -13.96 -16.02 11.27
N VAL A 158 -15.05 -15.29 11.59
CA VAL A 158 -14.96 -13.84 11.85
C VAL A 158 -13.87 -13.53 12.87
N GLY A 159 -12.89 -12.73 12.44
CA GLY A 159 -11.61 -12.63 13.13
C GLY A 159 -11.31 -11.30 13.80
N GLY A 160 -10.07 -11.23 14.30
CA GLY A 160 -9.46 -10.04 14.88
C GLY A 160 -8.64 -10.34 16.13
N VAL A 161 -7.96 -9.33 16.64
CA VAL A 161 -7.22 -9.39 17.91
C VAL A 161 -8.02 -8.72 19.01
N THR A 162 -8.30 -9.44 20.09
CA THR A 162 -9.11 -8.88 21.19
C THR A 162 -8.29 -8.67 22.46
N THR A 163 -8.56 -7.58 23.18
CA THR A 163 -8.06 -7.34 24.53
C THR A 163 -9.18 -6.85 25.46
N GLN A 164 -9.21 -7.38 26.68
CA GLN A 164 -10.06 -6.89 27.77
C GLN A 164 -9.28 -5.97 28.73
N ASN A 165 -7.97 -5.82 28.55
CA ASN A 165 -7.11 -4.94 29.35
C ASN A 165 -7.16 -3.51 28.80
N ILE A 166 -8.33 -2.89 28.90
CA ILE A 166 -8.64 -1.62 28.20
C ILE A 166 -8.46 -0.38 29.08
N PHE A 167 -8.14 -0.54 30.37
CA PHE A 167 -7.81 0.58 31.26
C PHE A 167 -6.55 0.34 32.06
N VAL A 168 -5.49 1.01 31.64
CA VAL A 168 -4.16 0.85 32.18
C VAL A 168 -3.39 2.17 32.12
N ASN A 169 -2.71 2.51 33.20
CA ASN A 169 -1.87 3.72 33.26
C ASN A 169 -0.46 3.46 32.71
N SER A 170 0.40 4.48 32.77
CA SER A 170 1.79 4.42 32.30
C SER A 170 2.68 3.40 33.03
N THR A 171 2.26 2.88 34.20
CA THR A 171 2.97 1.85 34.96
C THR A 171 2.39 0.45 34.78
N GLY A 172 1.36 0.29 33.94
CA GLY A 172 0.67 -0.97 33.68
C GLY A 172 -0.34 -1.39 34.75
N ALA A 173 -0.61 -0.51 35.72
CA ALA A 173 -1.64 -0.69 36.74
C ALA A 173 -3.03 -0.33 36.19
N SER A 174 -4.07 -0.96 36.75
CA SER A 174 -5.47 -0.66 36.41
C SER A 174 -5.77 0.82 36.65
N SER A 175 -6.39 1.50 35.68
CA SER A 175 -6.63 2.94 35.74
C SER A 175 -8.10 3.35 35.64
N GLY A 176 -8.97 2.46 35.17
CA GLY A 176 -10.39 2.77 34.98
C GLY A 176 -11.10 2.90 36.32
N LYS A 177 -12.18 3.67 36.36
CA LYS A 177 -13.05 3.86 37.50
C LYS A 177 -14.48 3.54 37.10
N ASP A 178 -15.04 2.51 37.69
CA ASP A 178 -16.45 2.16 37.53
C ASP A 178 -17.03 1.78 38.89
N TYR A 179 -18.25 2.23 39.18
CA TYR A 179 -18.89 2.12 40.50
C TYR A 179 -17.96 2.48 41.69
N GLY A 180 -17.13 3.53 41.52
CA GLY A 180 -16.23 4.04 42.57
C GLY A 180 -14.97 3.19 42.82
N LYS A 181 -14.68 2.21 41.96
CA LYS A 181 -13.59 1.25 42.16
C LYS A 181 -12.67 1.19 40.95
N THR A 182 -11.41 0.84 41.20
CA THR A 182 -10.41 0.71 40.14
C THR A 182 -10.66 -0.57 39.34
N VAL A 183 -10.78 -0.45 38.03
CA VAL A 183 -11.05 -1.54 37.10
C VAL A 183 -10.07 -1.54 35.93
N ARG A 184 -9.81 -2.73 35.37
CA ARG A 184 -8.98 -2.91 34.16
C ARG A 184 -9.81 -3.14 32.88
N THR A 185 -11.07 -3.53 33.08
CA THR A 185 -12.10 -3.73 32.06
C THR A 185 -13.42 -3.13 32.56
N ILE A 186 -14.36 -2.89 31.65
CA ILE A 186 -15.71 -2.45 32.02
C ILE A 186 -16.74 -3.50 31.65
N ALA A 187 -17.55 -3.86 32.65
CA ALA A 187 -18.75 -4.63 32.44
C ALA A 187 -19.91 -3.70 32.03
N VAL A 188 -20.77 -4.19 31.15
CA VAL A 188 -21.90 -3.46 30.55
C VAL A 188 -23.14 -4.35 30.48
N LYS A 189 -24.32 -3.76 30.33
CA LYS A 189 -25.60 -4.46 30.10
C LYS A 189 -26.26 -3.96 28.82
N GLY A 190 -27.25 -4.71 28.34
CA GLY A 190 -28.05 -4.30 27.18
C GLY A 190 -28.60 -2.87 27.33
N GLY A 191 -28.47 -2.08 26.27
CA GLY A 191 -28.89 -0.68 26.22
C GLY A 191 -27.88 0.34 26.76
N ASP A 192 -26.80 -0.09 27.41
CA ASP A 192 -25.72 0.83 27.76
C ASP A 192 -25.14 1.49 26.51
N ARG A 193 -24.81 2.78 26.63
CA ARG A 193 -24.22 3.59 25.56
C ARG A 193 -22.73 3.74 25.81
N ILE A 194 -21.91 3.25 24.88
CA ILE A 194 -20.46 3.34 24.95
C ILE A 194 -19.98 4.33 23.90
N GLN A 195 -19.18 5.30 24.34
CA GLN A 195 -18.55 6.28 23.45
C GLN A 195 -17.05 6.27 23.67
N LEU A 196 -16.30 6.56 22.62
CA LEU A 196 -14.85 6.66 22.65
C LEU A 196 -14.43 8.07 22.28
N GLU A 197 -13.35 8.51 22.91
CA GLU A 197 -12.58 9.68 22.48
C GLU A 197 -11.18 9.19 22.14
N VAL A 198 -10.62 9.57 21.00
CA VAL A 198 -9.31 9.07 20.53
C VAL A 198 -8.41 10.19 20.06
N LYS A 199 -7.10 10.06 20.30
CA LYS A 199 -6.10 11.00 19.82
C LYS A 199 -4.79 10.29 19.48
N ALA A 200 -3.95 10.99 18.72
CA ALA A 200 -2.57 10.58 18.46
C ALA A 200 -1.77 10.50 19.76
N GLU A 201 -1.12 9.35 20.01
CA GLU A 201 -0.16 9.22 21.11
C GLU A 201 0.83 8.08 20.87
N ARG A 202 2.13 8.39 20.95
CA ARG A 202 3.23 7.41 20.85
C ARG A 202 3.26 6.46 22.05
N ALA A 203 3.78 5.26 21.84
CA ALA A 203 4.00 4.29 22.92
C ALA A 203 5.00 4.83 23.96
N GLY A 204 6.01 5.58 23.51
CA GLY A 204 7.15 6.06 24.29
C GLY A 204 8.25 5.00 24.37
N ILE A 205 8.56 4.33 23.26
CA ILE A 205 9.46 3.16 23.20
C ILE A 205 10.42 3.24 22.02
N ASP A 206 11.70 3.42 22.35
CA ASP A 206 12.84 3.59 21.45
C ASP A 206 13.63 2.28 21.26
N ASN A 207 13.10 1.35 20.46
CA ASN A 207 13.63 -0.04 20.41
C ASN A 207 13.88 -0.61 19.01
N PHE A 208 13.58 0.13 17.92
CA PHE A 208 13.77 -0.37 16.56
C PHE A 208 15.16 -0.02 16.06
N LYS A 209 16.06 -1.01 15.96
CA LYS A 209 17.43 -0.78 15.44
C LYS A 209 17.40 -0.28 14.00
N GLU A 210 16.46 -0.78 13.21
CA GLU A 210 16.26 -0.40 11.82
C GLU A 210 15.80 1.05 11.68
N ALA A 211 15.01 1.53 12.63
CA ALA A 211 14.67 2.94 12.79
C ALA A 211 15.60 3.61 13.81
N GLY A 212 16.92 3.35 13.75
CA GLY A 212 17.94 4.11 14.50
C GLY A 212 17.76 4.20 16.03
N GLY A 213 16.96 3.31 16.61
CA GLY A 213 16.55 3.37 18.01
C GLY A 213 15.52 4.45 18.33
N LYS A 214 14.90 5.13 17.35
CA LYS A 214 13.83 6.11 17.58
C LYS A 214 12.45 5.46 17.40
N GLU A 215 11.46 5.94 18.15
CA GLU A 215 10.07 5.62 17.91
C GLU A 215 9.52 6.33 16.67
N VAL A 216 8.84 5.58 15.81
CA VAL A 216 8.23 6.05 14.56
C VAL A 216 6.71 5.93 14.63
N THR A 217 6.00 6.71 13.82
CA THR A 217 4.53 6.70 13.71
C THR A 217 4.00 5.33 13.30
N GLY A 218 4.59 4.72 12.29
CA GLY A 218 4.19 3.42 11.75
C GLY A 218 5.39 2.65 11.22
N PHE A 219 5.38 1.33 11.36
CA PHE A 219 6.40 0.49 10.75
C PHE A 219 5.81 -0.86 10.34
N MET A 220 6.01 -1.21 9.08
CA MET A 220 5.58 -2.46 8.47
C MET A 220 6.77 -3.21 7.87
N LYS A 221 6.80 -4.53 8.05
CA LYS A 221 7.76 -5.41 7.36
C LYS A 221 7.03 -6.47 6.56
N TYR A 222 7.55 -6.75 5.37
CA TYR A 222 6.97 -7.71 4.42
C TYR A 222 7.88 -8.91 4.27
N TYR A 223 7.27 -10.09 4.37
CA TYR A 223 7.96 -11.36 4.19
C TYR A 223 7.23 -12.21 3.16
N LEU A 224 8.01 -12.90 2.33
CA LEU A 224 7.50 -13.93 1.42
C LEU A 224 7.65 -15.31 2.07
N GLY A 225 6.64 -16.17 1.90
CA GLY A 225 6.57 -17.50 2.49
C GLY A 225 5.59 -17.58 3.66
N GLY A 226 5.54 -18.74 4.32
CA GLY A 226 4.61 -19.05 5.41
C GLY A 226 5.25 -19.82 6.56
N GLY A 227 4.64 -19.77 7.74
CA GLY A 227 5.12 -20.47 8.94
C GLY A 227 6.47 -19.96 9.44
N ASN A 228 7.41 -20.88 9.68
CA ASN A 228 8.76 -20.58 10.20
C ASN A 228 9.78 -20.19 9.11
N VAL A 229 9.43 -20.34 7.83
CA VAL A 229 10.30 -19.98 6.71
C VAL A 229 9.76 -18.70 6.09
N SER A 230 10.36 -17.58 6.48
CA SER A 230 9.98 -16.26 6.00
C SER A 230 11.22 -15.50 5.52
N ARG A 231 11.24 -15.09 4.26
CA ARG A 231 12.29 -14.21 3.71
C ARG A 231 11.80 -12.78 3.80
N LEU A 232 12.54 -11.91 4.50
CA LEU A 232 12.29 -10.47 4.48
C LEU A 232 12.50 -9.94 3.06
N ILE A 233 11.51 -9.26 2.51
CA ILE A 233 11.56 -8.64 1.18
C ILE A 233 11.76 -7.12 1.30
N GLY A 234 11.24 -6.51 2.37
CA GLY A 234 11.33 -5.08 2.57
C GLY A 234 10.56 -4.62 3.79
N GLY A 235 10.49 -3.30 3.94
CA GLY A 235 9.76 -2.65 5.02
C GLY A 235 9.49 -1.20 4.70
N VAL A 236 8.42 -0.69 5.29
CA VAL A 236 7.99 0.70 5.17
C VAL A 236 7.94 1.27 6.57
N GLU A 237 8.78 2.26 6.79
CA GLU A 237 8.81 3.10 7.99
C GLU A 237 8.02 4.38 7.68
N LEU A 238 7.32 4.94 8.64
CA LEU A 238 6.67 6.25 8.56
C LEU A 238 6.88 6.96 9.89
N ASP A 239 7.46 8.16 9.85
CA ASP A 239 7.64 9.00 11.03
C ASP A 239 7.21 10.45 10.75
N TYR A 240 6.12 10.86 11.39
CA TYR A 240 5.66 12.24 11.39
C TYR A 240 6.36 13.13 12.43
N GLY A 241 7.27 12.56 13.22
CA GLY A 241 8.01 13.29 14.26
C GLY A 241 7.08 14.03 15.22
N ASP A 242 7.42 15.29 15.52
CA ASP A 242 6.65 16.14 16.43
C ASP A 242 5.32 16.62 15.85
N ARG A 243 5.07 16.40 14.55
CA ARG A 243 3.83 16.81 13.86
C ARG A 243 2.73 15.76 13.92
N GLU A 244 2.94 14.64 14.62
CA GLU A 244 1.91 13.58 14.73
C GLU A 244 0.56 14.07 15.23
N ALA A 245 0.52 14.98 16.21
CA ALA A 245 -0.74 15.51 16.75
C ALA A 245 -1.42 16.55 15.82
N GLU A 246 -0.65 17.17 14.93
CA GLU A 246 -1.18 18.04 13.86
C GLU A 246 -1.78 17.18 12.73
N LEU A 247 -1.11 16.07 12.43
CA LEU A 247 -1.50 15.21 11.33
C LEU A 247 -2.60 14.22 11.76
N LEU A 248 -2.40 13.40 12.77
CA LEU A 248 -3.44 12.46 13.17
C LEU A 248 -4.53 13.17 14.00
N PRO A 249 -5.81 13.12 13.56
CA PRO A 249 -6.89 13.87 14.19
C PRO A 249 -7.15 13.43 15.63
N HIS A 250 -7.53 14.40 16.47
CA HIS A 250 -8.21 14.14 17.75
C HIS A 250 -9.70 14.07 17.47
N TYR A 251 -10.31 12.90 17.70
CA TYR A 251 -11.75 12.75 17.64
C TYR A 251 -12.32 12.79 19.06
N PRO A 252 -13.06 13.85 19.44
CA PRO A 252 -13.85 13.86 20.66
C PRO A 252 -14.99 12.83 20.55
N LYS A 253 -15.63 12.53 21.70
CA LYS A 253 -16.63 11.45 21.77
C LYS A 253 -17.90 11.71 20.96
N GLU A 254 -18.12 12.96 20.59
CA GLU A 254 -19.23 13.44 19.78
C GLU A 254 -19.02 13.13 18.29
N ASP A 255 -17.77 13.01 17.86
CA ASP A 255 -17.38 12.79 16.46
C ASP A 255 -17.23 11.29 16.13
N LEU A 256 -17.21 10.43 17.14
CA LEU A 256 -17.19 8.98 17.01
C LEU A 256 -18.58 8.36 17.24
N PRO A 257 -18.89 7.20 16.63
CA PRO A 257 -20.19 6.58 16.82
C PRO A 257 -20.43 6.18 18.28
N THR A 258 -21.64 6.40 18.75
CA THR A 258 -22.10 5.82 20.02
C THR A 258 -22.52 4.39 19.80
N ILE A 259 -21.83 3.47 20.45
CA ILE A 259 -22.11 2.04 20.37
C ILE A 259 -23.13 1.67 21.45
N VAL A 260 -24.29 1.15 21.06
CA VAL A 260 -25.32 0.67 22.00
C VAL A 260 -25.13 -0.83 22.19
N VAL A 261 -24.98 -1.25 23.44
CA VAL A 261 -24.78 -2.67 23.78
C VAL A 261 -26.04 -3.46 23.45
N ASN A 262 -25.90 -4.46 22.58
CA ASN A 262 -27.00 -5.33 22.20
C ASN A 262 -27.48 -6.17 23.41
N PRO A 263 -28.77 -6.09 23.80
CA PRO A 263 -29.31 -6.86 24.93
C PRO A 263 -29.41 -8.37 24.68
N ASP A 264 -29.35 -8.81 23.42
CA ASP A 264 -29.58 -10.20 23.00
C ASP A 264 -28.30 -11.00 22.79
N ILE A 265 -27.15 -10.50 23.30
CA ILE A 265 -25.88 -11.23 23.23
C ILE A 265 -26.00 -12.53 24.06
N PRO A 266 -25.70 -13.70 23.48
CA PRO A 266 -25.85 -14.99 24.18
C PRO A 266 -25.01 -15.10 25.45
N LYS A 267 -25.61 -15.60 26.53
CA LYS A 267 -25.02 -15.75 27.87
C LYS A 267 -24.55 -17.19 28.19
N GLY A 268 -24.27 -17.99 27.15
CA GLY A 268 -23.89 -19.40 27.29
C GLY A 268 -22.62 -19.62 28.10
N SER A 269 -22.42 -20.83 28.65
CA SER A 269 -21.29 -21.20 29.51
C SER A 269 -19.96 -21.33 28.76
N THR A 270 -19.48 -20.27 28.15
CA THR A 270 -18.14 -20.21 27.56
C THR A 270 -17.28 -19.31 28.42
N ALA A 271 -16.61 -19.90 29.41
CA ALA A 271 -15.60 -19.20 30.19
C ALA A 271 -14.35 -18.90 29.32
N GLY A 272 -13.60 -17.86 29.69
CA GLY A 272 -12.27 -17.59 29.15
C GLY A 272 -12.23 -17.20 27.65
N LEU A 273 -11.25 -17.75 26.92
CA LEU A 273 -10.89 -17.35 25.55
C LEU A 273 -12.03 -17.49 24.53
N ASN A 274 -12.99 -18.39 24.77
CA ASN A 274 -14.15 -18.59 23.90
C ASN A 274 -15.18 -17.45 24.01
N ALA A 275 -15.24 -16.74 25.16
CA ALA A 275 -16.09 -15.55 25.31
C ALA A 275 -15.66 -14.42 24.35
N ALA A 276 -14.35 -14.28 24.11
CA ALA A 276 -13.82 -13.28 23.19
C ALA A 276 -14.17 -13.58 21.73
N ARG A 277 -14.19 -14.86 21.33
CA ARG A 277 -14.70 -15.27 20.00
C ARG A 277 -16.16 -14.90 19.81
N HIS A 278 -16.99 -15.12 20.83
CA HIS A 278 -18.40 -14.71 20.76
C HIS A 278 -18.56 -13.19 20.68
N ALA A 279 -17.71 -12.44 21.39
CA ALA A 279 -17.74 -10.99 21.36
C ALA A 279 -17.47 -10.42 19.95
N LEU A 280 -16.54 -11.02 19.19
CA LEU A 280 -16.22 -10.58 17.82
C LEU A 280 -17.42 -10.59 16.88
N ARG A 281 -18.40 -11.46 17.11
CA ARG A 281 -19.62 -11.55 16.30
C ARG A 281 -20.53 -10.34 16.43
N PHE A 282 -20.37 -9.58 17.52
CA PHE A 282 -21.14 -8.38 17.85
C PHE A 282 -20.22 -7.15 17.91
N LYS A 283 -19.09 -7.18 17.18
CA LYS A 283 -18.15 -6.05 17.14
C LYS A 283 -18.72 -4.92 16.29
N GLU A 284 -18.63 -3.72 16.81
CA GLU A 284 -19.02 -2.48 16.15
C GLU A 284 -17.77 -1.62 15.85
N PRO A 285 -17.66 -1.01 14.67
CA PRO A 285 -16.52 -0.18 14.32
C PRO A 285 -16.65 1.20 14.98
N PHE A 286 -15.54 1.93 15.03
CA PHE A 286 -15.57 3.34 15.43
C PHE A 286 -14.50 4.18 14.71
N LEU A 287 -13.37 3.56 14.38
CA LEU A 287 -12.24 4.22 13.73
C LEU A 287 -11.54 3.22 12.81
N ILE A 288 -11.09 3.68 11.65
CA ILE A 288 -10.07 3.01 10.84
C ILE A 288 -8.77 3.81 10.89
N ALA A 289 -7.65 3.10 11.04
CA ALA A 289 -6.31 3.66 10.92
C ALA A 289 -5.63 3.04 9.69
N THR A 290 -5.56 3.81 8.62
CA THR A 290 -5.08 3.37 7.31
C THR A 290 -3.62 3.74 7.16
N PHE A 291 -2.76 2.73 6.96
CA PHE A 291 -1.40 2.91 6.47
C PHE A 291 -1.43 2.56 4.98
N GLN A 292 -1.24 3.53 4.10
CA GLN A 292 -1.38 3.35 2.66
C GLN A 292 -0.27 4.00 1.85
N GLU A 293 -0.08 3.47 0.65
CA GLU A 293 0.59 4.20 -0.42
C GLU A 293 -0.27 5.40 -0.82
N LYS A 294 0.37 6.54 -1.08
CA LYS A 294 -0.36 7.73 -1.48
C LYS A 294 -0.99 7.60 -2.85
N THR A 295 -2.27 7.95 -2.88
CA THR A 295 -3.08 8.13 -4.08
C THR A 295 -3.23 9.60 -4.44
N GLU A 296 -3.58 9.89 -5.69
CA GLU A 296 -3.76 11.26 -6.17
C GLU A 296 -5.02 11.93 -5.60
N ARG A 297 -6.08 11.16 -5.28
CA ARG A 297 -7.39 11.71 -4.89
C ARG A 297 -7.73 11.61 -3.41
N ASP A 298 -7.31 10.53 -2.75
CA ASP A 298 -7.75 10.24 -1.38
C ASP A 298 -6.66 10.47 -0.33
N SER A 299 -5.44 10.80 -0.78
CA SER A 299 -4.35 11.12 0.13
C SER A 299 -4.59 12.41 0.88
N ARG A 300 -4.12 12.45 2.12
CA ARG A 300 -4.12 13.68 2.91
C ARG A 300 -3.27 14.77 2.27
N PHE A 301 -2.16 14.38 1.66
CA PHE A 301 -1.28 15.26 0.91
C PHE A 301 -1.33 14.89 -0.58
N PRO A 302 -2.29 15.45 -1.35
CA PRO A 302 -2.36 15.21 -2.78
C PRO A 302 -1.03 15.57 -3.44
N SER A 303 -0.45 14.61 -4.15
CA SER A 303 0.78 14.81 -4.92
C SER A 303 0.77 13.91 -6.16
N ARG A 304 1.68 14.15 -7.10
CA ARG A 304 1.90 13.26 -8.24
C ARG A 304 2.66 12.00 -7.81
N SER A 305 2.19 11.31 -6.78
CA SER A 305 2.91 10.21 -6.12
C SER A 305 3.34 9.13 -7.12
N TRP A 306 2.53 8.81 -8.12
CA TRP A 306 2.88 7.77 -9.09
C TRP A 306 4.04 8.16 -10.04
N ILE A 307 4.36 9.45 -10.15
CA ILE A 307 5.46 9.99 -10.98
C ILE A 307 6.66 10.39 -10.12
N ASN A 308 6.39 11.18 -9.07
CA ASN A 308 7.38 11.80 -8.19
C ASN A 308 7.72 10.94 -6.96
N ASN A 309 7.22 9.70 -6.93
CA ASN A 309 7.66 8.64 -6.03
C ASN A 309 7.89 7.35 -6.82
N ALA A 310 8.18 6.26 -6.13
CA ALA A 310 8.45 4.94 -6.68
C ALA A 310 7.61 3.88 -5.94
N PRO A 311 6.32 3.73 -6.32
CA PRO A 311 5.34 2.79 -5.73
C PRO A 311 5.86 1.38 -5.44
N LEU A 312 6.76 0.89 -6.29
CA LEU A 312 7.21 -0.50 -6.28
C LEU A 312 8.52 -0.70 -5.51
N ASN A 313 9.11 0.36 -4.97
CA ASN A 313 10.30 0.22 -4.16
C ASN A 313 9.90 -0.36 -2.79
N PHE A 314 10.25 -1.63 -2.57
CA PHE A 314 10.02 -2.32 -1.29
C PHE A 314 10.88 -1.79 -0.13
N TYR A 315 11.77 -0.84 -0.41
CA TYR A 315 12.53 -0.11 0.59
C TYR A 315 12.23 1.38 0.45
N ALA A 316 11.35 1.85 1.33
CA ALA A 316 11.18 3.25 1.63
C ALA A 316 11.31 3.36 3.15
N SER A 317 12.52 3.67 3.62
CA SER A 317 12.59 4.29 4.92
C SER A 317 12.12 5.72 4.73
N GLU A 318 10.95 6.04 5.30
CA GLU A 318 10.68 7.41 5.77
C GLU A 318 11.55 7.69 7.02
N GLY A 319 12.81 7.24 6.98
CA GLY A 319 13.66 7.06 8.14
C GLY A 319 14.15 8.39 8.65
N ILE A 320 14.03 8.54 9.97
CA ILE A 320 14.73 9.46 10.87
C ILE A 320 15.52 10.56 10.15
N ASP A 321 15.10 11.79 10.40
CA ASP A 321 15.73 13.01 9.88
C ASP A 321 15.41 13.27 8.38
N GLN A 322 14.24 12.80 7.89
CA GLN A 322 13.62 13.36 6.67
C GLN A 322 13.10 14.76 7.01
N ARG A 323 13.56 15.78 6.28
CA ARG A 323 13.12 17.19 6.42
C ARG A 323 12.23 17.64 5.27
N GLU A 324 12.13 16.81 4.24
CA GLU A 324 11.26 17.00 3.11
C GLU A 324 9.81 17.14 3.58
N ASP A 325 9.02 17.94 2.87
CA ASP A 325 7.60 18.05 3.20
C ASP A 325 6.93 16.69 3.02
N PHE A 326 6.03 16.34 3.95
CA PHE A 326 5.35 15.06 3.93
C PHE A 326 4.64 14.79 2.61
N SER A 327 4.21 15.79 1.83
CA SER A 327 3.64 15.61 0.49
C SER A 327 4.53 14.84 -0.49
N HIS A 328 5.85 14.88 -0.30
CA HIS A 328 6.82 14.18 -1.15
C HIS A 328 7.06 12.72 -0.73
N HIS A 329 6.53 12.29 0.40
CA HIS A 329 6.70 10.94 0.93
C HIS A 329 5.84 9.94 0.17
N GLN A 330 6.20 8.66 0.16
CA GLN A 330 5.49 7.63 -0.63
C GLN A 330 4.24 7.11 0.09
N TYR A 331 4.34 7.00 1.41
CA TYR A 331 3.30 6.45 2.26
C TYR A 331 2.76 7.49 3.21
N GLU A 332 1.57 7.23 3.73
CA GLU A 332 0.96 8.05 4.78
C GLU A 332 0.12 7.19 5.74
N MET A 333 -0.16 7.78 6.90
CA MET A 333 -1.10 7.25 7.87
C MET A 333 -2.27 8.22 8.01
N LYS A 334 -3.49 7.71 7.81
CA LYS A 334 -4.74 8.46 7.86
C LYS A 334 -5.70 7.80 8.84
N TRP A 335 -6.46 8.59 9.60
CA TRP A 335 -7.51 8.09 10.47
C TRP A 335 -8.86 8.63 10.04
N GLU A 336 -9.84 7.75 9.96
CA GLU A 336 -11.20 8.09 9.55
C GLU A 336 -12.21 7.47 10.50
N VAL A 337 -13.32 8.17 10.71
CA VAL A 337 -14.45 7.64 11.47
C VAL A 337 -15.06 6.49 10.69
N MET A 338 -15.33 5.39 11.38
CA MET A 338 -15.95 4.21 10.77
C MET A 338 -17.22 3.86 11.52
N THR A 339 -18.36 3.89 10.83
CA THR A 339 -19.68 3.71 11.42
C THR A 339 -20.36 2.39 11.06
N ASP A 340 -19.90 1.70 10.01
CA ASP A 340 -20.45 0.42 9.56
C ASP A 340 -19.37 -0.41 8.84
N TRP A 341 -19.67 -1.68 8.60
CA TRP A 341 -18.85 -2.66 7.89
C TRP A 341 -19.24 -2.77 6.41
N PRO A 342 -18.33 -3.25 5.53
CA PRO A 342 -18.67 -3.58 4.15
C PRO A 342 -19.95 -4.45 4.07
N PRO A 343 -20.86 -4.19 3.10
CA PRO A 343 -20.70 -3.26 1.96
C PRO A 343 -21.11 -1.81 2.26
N ASN A 344 -21.57 -1.49 3.47
CA ASN A 344 -22.08 -0.15 3.82
C ASN A 344 -21.00 0.76 4.41
N SER A 345 -19.79 0.24 4.62
CA SER A 345 -18.69 1.01 5.18
C SER A 345 -18.29 2.15 4.22
N PRO A 346 -18.16 3.39 4.70
CA PRO A 346 -17.66 4.50 3.89
C PRO A 346 -16.12 4.50 3.78
N THR A 347 -15.42 3.60 4.47
CA THR A 347 -13.95 3.63 4.57
C THR A 347 -13.25 2.35 4.10
N ILE A 348 -13.94 1.20 4.13
CA ILE A 348 -13.47 -0.05 3.53
C ILE A 348 -14.44 -0.41 2.42
N GLU A 349 -14.00 -0.31 1.17
CA GLU A 349 -14.83 -0.65 0.02
C GLU A 349 -14.31 -1.90 -0.67
N ILE A 350 -15.23 -2.83 -0.93
CA ILE A 350 -14.93 -4.11 -1.57
C ILE A 350 -15.93 -4.26 -2.71
N SER A 351 -15.40 -4.52 -3.90
CA SER A 351 -16.21 -4.80 -5.06
C SER A 351 -17.05 -6.07 -4.85
N ASN A 352 -18.25 -6.07 -5.42
CA ASN A 352 -19.12 -7.25 -5.47
C ASN A 352 -18.52 -8.40 -6.31
N ASN A 353 -17.40 -8.18 -7.00
CA ASN A 353 -16.74 -9.17 -7.83
C ASN A 353 -15.41 -9.60 -7.22
N ASN A 354 -15.26 -10.90 -6.93
CA ASN A 354 -13.98 -11.54 -6.59
C ASN A 354 -13.18 -10.89 -5.44
N ASN A 355 -13.86 -10.31 -4.45
CA ASN A 355 -13.23 -9.70 -3.27
C ASN A 355 -12.20 -8.60 -3.60
N ARG A 356 -12.40 -7.89 -4.71
CA ARG A 356 -11.46 -6.87 -5.16
C ARG A 356 -11.57 -5.60 -4.34
N GLY A 357 -10.44 -4.95 -4.16
CA GLY A 357 -10.35 -3.60 -3.60
C GLY A 357 -10.16 -2.56 -4.69
N TYR A 358 -9.94 -1.32 -4.27
CA TYR A 358 -9.61 -0.21 -5.16
C TYR A 358 -8.21 0.32 -4.82
N GLY A 359 -7.49 0.75 -5.85
CA GLY A 359 -6.21 1.43 -5.73
C GLY A 359 -5.90 2.23 -7.00
N GLY A 360 -4.67 2.71 -7.15
CA GLY A 360 -4.33 3.66 -8.22
C GLY A 360 -4.64 5.10 -7.80
N PRO A 361 -5.52 5.82 -8.54
CA PRO A 361 -5.86 7.20 -8.25
C PRO A 361 -6.56 7.43 -6.90
N GLY A 362 -7.09 6.38 -6.28
CA GLY A 362 -7.79 6.42 -5.01
C GLY A 362 -7.99 5.01 -4.43
N ILE A 363 -8.46 4.92 -3.19
CA ILE A 363 -8.72 3.68 -2.44
C ILE A 363 -10.22 3.35 -2.30
N TYR A 364 -11.12 4.19 -2.83
CA TYR A 364 -12.57 3.97 -2.83
C TYR A 364 -13.10 3.69 -4.25
N ALA A 365 -14.30 3.14 -4.39
CA ALA A 365 -14.92 2.80 -5.67
C ALA A 365 -15.13 4.00 -6.59
N GLN A 366 -15.33 5.19 -6.01
CA GLN A 366 -15.53 6.43 -6.77
C GLN A 366 -14.21 7.09 -7.22
N SER A 367 -13.10 6.71 -6.59
CA SER A 367 -11.80 7.37 -6.74
C SER A 367 -10.71 6.48 -7.33
N GLY A 368 -10.78 5.17 -7.11
CA GLY A 368 -9.81 4.16 -7.50
C GLY A 368 -10.29 3.21 -8.58
N SER A 369 -9.43 2.22 -8.87
CA SER A 369 -9.67 1.16 -9.85
C SER A 369 -9.39 -0.21 -9.23
N GLU A 370 -10.20 -1.22 -9.61
CA GLU A 370 -9.91 -2.62 -9.29
C GLU A 370 -8.59 -3.10 -9.91
N PHE A 371 -8.21 -2.51 -11.05
CA PHE A 371 -7.02 -2.85 -11.80
C PHE A 371 -6.19 -1.61 -12.10
N ALA A 372 -4.98 -1.54 -11.56
CA ALA A 372 -4.00 -0.52 -11.89
C ALA A 372 -2.63 -1.15 -12.17
N THR A 373 -2.32 -1.41 -13.44
CA THR A 373 -0.95 -1.81 -13.81
C THR A 373 -0.02 -0.61 -13.76
N PHE A 374 1.15 -0.77 -13.15
CA PHE A 374 2.17 0.28 -13.03
C PHE A 374 3.47 -0.06 -13.76
N ALA A 375 3.92 -1.32 -13.67
CA ALA A 375 5.16 -1.77 -14.29
C ALA A 375 4.90 -2.86 -15.33
N SER A 376 5.61 -2.78 -16.45
CA SER A 376 5.61 -3.85 -17.45
C SER A 376 6.91 -4.65 -17.35
N LEU A 377 6.79 -5.96 -17.24
CA LEU A 377 7.92 -6.88 -17.38
C LEU A 377 8.13 -7.17 -18.87
N PRO A 378 9.33 -6.92 -19.43
CA PRO A 378 9.62 -7.26 -20.82
C PRO A 378 9.56 -8.78 -21.02
N LEU A 379 8.70 -9.25 -21.93
CA LEU A 379 8.59 -10.66 -22.32
C LEU A 379 9.42 -10.99 -23.57
N GLY A 380 10.20 -10.04 -24.07
CA GLY A 380 11.08 -10.18 -25.23
C GLY A 380 12.03 -8.98 -25.35
N PRO A 381 12.97 -9.01 -26.30
CA PRO A 381 13.91 -7.92 -26.53
C PRO A 381 13.20 -6.59 -26.78
N ALA A 382 13.74 -5.51 -26.20
CA ALA A 382 13.20 -4.18 -26.38
C ALA A 382 13.47 -3.67 -27.82
N HIS A 383 12.52 -2.90 -28.33
CA HIS A 383 12.53 -2.24 -29.64
C HIS A 383 12.74 -0.72 -29.55
N SER A 384 12.52 -0.15 -28.37
CA SER A 384 12.76 1.26 -28.08
C SER A 384 13.33 1.40 -26.67
N LEU A 385 14.21 2.39 -26.47
CA LEU A 385 14.71 2.74 -25.13
C LEU A 385 13.56 3.07 -24.16
N SER A 386 12.43 3.59 -24.66
CA SER A 386 11.25 3.87 -23.83
C SER A 386 10.67 2.63 -23.15
N GLN A 387 10.95 1.41 -23.64
CA GLN A 387 10.54 0.18 -22.96
C GLN A 387 11.34 -0.09 -21.68
N LEU A 388 12.45 0.61 -21.47
CA LEU A 388 13.20 0.59 -20.21
C LEU A 388 12.58 1.49 -19.14
N ARG A 389 11.46 2.19 -19.41
CA ARG A 389 10.83 3.08 -18.42
C ARG A 389 10.52 2.36 -17.11
N HIS A 390 10.12 1.09 -17.15
CA HIS A 390 9.79 0.31 -15.95
C HIS A 390 10.99 -0.44 -15.35
N ALA A 391 12.21 -0.20 -15.87
CA ALA A 391 13.41 -0.76 -15.27
C ALA A 391 13.63 -0.15 -13.87
N PRO A 392 14.01 -0.97 -12.87
CA PRO A 392 14.20 -0.51 -11.49
C PRO A 392 15.53 0.21 -11.32
N LEU A 393 15.71 1.36 -11.99
CA LEU A 393 16.99 2.10 -12.02
C LEU A 393 17.31 2.86 -10.73
N ASN A 394 16.33 3.04 -9.83
CA ASN A 394 16.53 3.59 -8.49
C ASN A 394 16.07 2.59 -7.40
N ALA A 395 16.48 1.32 -7.53
CA ALA A 395 16.15 0.28 -6.55
C ALA A 395 16.74 0.55 -5.15
N GLY A 396 17.77 1.39 -5.05
CA GLY A 396 18.43 1.75 -3.79
C GLY A 396 17.69 2.81 -2.95
N GLY A 397 16.59 3.39 -3.46
CA GLY A 397 15.81 4.39 -2.72
C GLY A 397 16.51 5.74 -2.58
N GLN A 398 17.46 6.07 -3.47
CA GLN A 398 18.15 7.35 -3.43
C GLN A 398 17.17 8.48 -3.73
N LEU A 399 17.07 9.46 -2.83
CA LEU A 399 16.20 10.61 -3.03
C LEU A 399 16.69 11.48 -4.20
N PRO A 400 15.78 12.15 -4.90
CA PRO A 400 14.33 12.02 -4.79
C PRO A 400 13.85 10.67 -5.33
N LEU A 401 12.78 10.10 -4.75
CA LEU A 401 12.18 8.88 -5.30
C LEU A 401 11.50 9.24 -6.61
N THR A 402 11.70 8.44 -7.65
CA THR A 402 11.19 8.73 -8.98
C THR A 402 10.93 7.42 -9.69
N SER A 403 9.74 7.30 -10.26
CA SER A 403 9.38 6.17 -11.09
C SER A 403 9.55 6.50 -12.56
N GLN A 404 9.46 5.45 -13.38
CA GLN A 404 9.45 5.60 -14.83
C GLN A 404 10.66 6.37 -15.37
N ILE A 405 11.82 6.24 -14.70
CA ILE A 405 13.02 7.09 -14.85
C ILE A 405 13.41 7.32 -16.33
N VAL A 406 13.44 6.24 -17.13
CA VAL A 406 13.75 6.37 -18.56
C VAL A 406 12.57 6.98 -19.30
N ALA A 407 12.86 7.99 -20.12
CA ALA A 407 11.89 8.76 -20.89
C ALA A 407 10.90 9.59 -20.04
N ASN A 408 11.19 9.79 -18.75
CA ASN A 408 10.51 10.78 -17.91
C ASN A 408 11.22 12.14 -18.02
N SER A 409 10.46 13.23 -18.01
CA SER A 409 10.93 14.62 -18.08
C SER A 409 10.22 15.55 -17.08
N PHE A 410 9.46 14.99 -16.14
CA PHE A 410 8.84 15.78 -15.08
C PHE A 410 9.90 16.32 -14.12
N ALA A 411 9.83 17.62 -13.85
CA ALA A 411 10.69 18.27 -12.87
C ALA A 411 10.34 17.77 -11.46
N GLN A 412 11.36 17.41 -10.69
CA GLN A 412 11.18 16.86 -9.36
C GLN A 412 11.13 17.98 -8.30
N PRO A 413 10.10 18.08 -7.44
CA PRO A 413 9.96 19.19 -6.51
C PRO A 413 11.07 19.31 -5.45
N LEU A 414 11.77 18.22 -5.17
CA LEU A 414 12.91 18.20 -4.24
C LEU A 414 14.21 18.74 -4.86
N LEU A 415 14.18 19.13 -6.13
CA LEU A 415 15.31 19.71 -6.85
C LEU A 415 14.91 21.07 -7.43
N GLY A 416 15.86 22.02 -7.42
CA GLY A 416 15.70 23.25 -8.17
C GLY A 416 15.55 22.94 -9.67
N ASN A 417 14.71 23.70 -10.35
CA ASN A 417 14.43 23.61 -11.77
C ASN A 417 15.66 23.86 -12.67
N ASP A 418 16.76 24.36 -12.12
CA ASP A 418 18.06 24.53 -12.78
C ASP A 418 19.13 23.52 -12.32
N LYS A 419 18.76 22.48 -11.54
CA LYS A 419 19.69 21.52 -10.93
C LYS A 419 19.43 20.09 -11.36
N VAL A 420 20.52 19.37 -11.67
CA VAL A 420 20.54 17.90 -11.83
C VAL A 420 21.04 17.17 -10.58
N ARG A 421 21.59 17.94 -9.63
CA ARG A 421 22.08 17.47 -8.33
C ARG A 421 21.89 18.57 -7.29
N SER A 422 21.45 18.20 -6.11
CA SER A 422 21.41 19.07 -4.93
C SER A 422 21.89 18.32 -3.69
N SER A 423 22.03 19.03 -2.58
CA SER A 423 22.30 18.44 -1.28
C SER A 423 21.42 19.10 -0.23
N ALA A 424 20.84 18.28 0.64
CA ALA A 424 20.12 18.72 1.84
C ALA A 424 20.70 17.93 3.02
N ASP A 425 21.28 18.66 3.98
CA ASP A 425 22.08 18.09 5.08
C ASP A 425 23.14 17.09 4.59
N SER A 426 23.07 15.83 5.02
CA SER A 426 23.99 14.75 4.63
C SER A 426 23.53 13.96 3.39
N ARG A 427 22.37 14.32 2.82
CA ARG A 427 21.77 13.62 1.67
C ARG A 427 22.09 14.34 0.37
N THR A 428 22.32 13.55 -0.68
CA THR A 428 22.44 14.06 -2.06
C THR A 428 21.15 13.77 -2.80
N TYR A 429 20.61 14.75 -3.50
CA TYR A 429 19.50 14.56 -4.42
C TYR A 429 20.02 14.53 -5.84
N LEU A 430 19.54 13.58 -6.64
CA LEU A 430 19.92 13.41 -8.04
C LEU A 430 18.69 13.40 -8.93
N ASP A 431 18.73 14.13 -10.04
CA ASP A 431 17.73 13.99 -11.09
C ASP A 431 17.96 12.67 -11.84
N HIS A 432 17.34 11.60 -11.33
CA HIS A 432 17.50 10.26 -11.90
C HIS A 432 17.08 10.20 -13.36
N SER A 433 15.99 10.89 -13.71
CA SER A 433 15.44 10.90 -15.07
C SER A 433 16.39 11.57 -16.05
N TYR A 434 16.92 12.76 -15.70
CA TYR A 434 17.91 13.45 -16.50
C TYR A 434 19.17 12.60 -16.68
N LEU A 435 19.73 12.07 -15.58
CA LEU A 435 20.97 11.28 -15.61
C LEU A 435 20.82 10.01 -16.44
N ALA A 436 19.71 9.29 -16.29
CA ALA A 436 19.43 8.09 -17.08
C ALA A 436 19.22 8.42 -18.56
N ASN A 437 18.45 9.46 -18.87
CA ASN A 437 18.21 9.85 -20.26
C ASN A 437 19.51 10.32 -20.95
N ASN A 438 20.32 11.13 -20.26
CA ASN A 438 21.63 11.57 -20.75
C ASN A 438 22.59 10.38 -21.00
N ALA A 439 22.56 9.36 -20.14
CA ALA A 439 23.37 8.16 -20.33
C ALA A 439 22.87 7.24 -21.46
N LEU A 440 21.56 7.21 -21.71
CA LEU A 440 20.94 6.26 -22.64
C LEU A 440 20.78 6.83 -24.07
N PHE A 441 20.19 8.02 -24.23
CA PHE A 441 19.69 8.47 -25.52
C PHE A 441 20.78 8.86 -26.53
N ASP A 442 21.95 9.30 -26.06
CA ASP A 442 23.04 9.72 -26.96
C ASP A 442 23.97 8.55 -27.35
N SER A 443 23.99 7.47 -26.55
CA SER A 443 24.98 6.40 -26.69
C SER A 443 24.39 5.06 -27.14
N TRP A 444 23.08 4.88 -27.06
CA TRP A 444 22.43 3.59 -27.26
C TRP A 444 21.26 3.68 -28.23
N PHE A 445 21.08 2.63 -29.02
CA PHE A 445 19.85 2.36 -29.76
C PHE A 445 19.58 0.86 -29.75
N LEU A 446 18.36 0.46 -30.10
CA LEU A 446 17.97 -0.94 -30.15
C LEU A 446 17.71 -1.36 -31.60
N SER A 447 18.63 -2.16 -32.16
CA SER A 447 18.53 -2.67 -33.54
C SER A 447 17.39 -3.66 -33.73
N THR A 448 16.94 -4.31 -32.65
CA THR A 448 15.94 -5.40 -32.63
C THR A 448 16.40 -6.73 -33.26
N ALA A 449 17.61 -6.78 -33.79
CA ALA A 449 18.29 -7.99 -34.24
C ALA A 449 18.87 -8.75 -33.02
N ALA A 450 17.99 -9.46 -32.33
CA ALA A 450 18.31 -10.24 -31.13
C ALA A 450 17.52 -11.56 -31.18
N ASP A 451 17.80 -12.48 -30.26
CA ASP A 451 16.96 -13.67 -30.11
C ASP A 451 15.61 -13.28 -29.50
N HIS A 452 14.52 -13.59 -30.20
CA HIS A 452 13.16 -13.37 -29.74
C HIS A 452 12.53 -14.70 -29.32
N PRO A 453 11.94 -14.78 -28.11
CA PRO A 453 11.18 -15.95 -27.72
C PRO A 453 9.99 -16.15 -28.66
N ALA A 454 9.50 -17.39 -28.71
CA ALA A 454 8.24 -17.71 -29.36
C ALA A 454 7.10 -16.88 -28.75
N LEU A 455 6.35 -16.16 -29.58
CA LEU A 455 5.07 -15.58 -29.20
C LEU A 455 3.97 -16.65 -29.28
N PRO A 456 2.84 -16.51 -28.57
CA PRO A 456 1.73 -17.47 -28.68
C PRO A 456 1.33 -17.71 -30.15
N GLY A 457 1.46 -18.95 -30.62
CA GLY A 457 1.14 -19.34 -32.01
C GLY A 457 2.24 -19.04 -33.05
N GLY A 458 3.44 -18.67 -32.64
CA GLY A 458 4.59 -18.46 -33.53
C GLY A 458 5.87 -19.15 -33.06
N ASP A 459 6.86 -19.19 -33.94
CA ASP A 459 8.17 -19.80 -33.67
C ASP A 459 9.13 -18.81 -32.97
N THR A 460 10.09 -19.37 -32.25
CA THR A 460 11.28 -18.65 -31.77
C THR A 460 12.04 -18.10 -32.98
N ARG A 461 12.59 -16.89 -32.87
CA ARG A 461 13.39 -16.28 -33.94
C ARG A 461 14.77 -15.96 -33.42
N THR A 462 15.81 -16.48 -34.07
CA THR A 462 17.18 -16.16 -33.69
C THR A 462 17.63 -14.83 -34.31
N ALA A 463 18.59 -14.15 -33.69
CA ALA A 463 19.20 -12.94 -34.22
C ALA A 463 19.74 -13.18 -35.65
N LYS A 464 20.38 -14.34 -35.86
CA LYS A 464 20.97 -14.72 -37.14
C LYS A 464 19.90 -14.92 -38.23
N ASP A 465 18.78 -15.57 -37.92
CA ASP A 465 17.69 -15.76 -38.89
C ASP A 465 17.02 -14.42 -39.23
N LEU A 466 16.86 -13.54 -38.24
CA LEU A 466 16.33 -12.19 -38.46
C LEU A 466 17.26 -11.37 -39.35
N LEU A 467 18.57 -11.41 -39.11
CA LEU A 467 19.57 -10.73 -39.92
C LEU A 467 19.60 -11.29 -41.35
N LYS A 468 19.55 -12.62 -41.51
CA LYS A 468 19.46 -13.26 -42.81
C LYS A 468 18.23 -12.79 -43.58
N GLY A 469 17.06 -12.80 -42.94
CA GLY A 469 15.82 -12.32 -43.54
C GLY A 469 15.89 -10.84 -43.93
N PHE A 470 16.48 -10.01 -43.07
CA PHE A 470 16.62 -8.58 -43.27
C PHE A 470 17.58 -8.20 -44.38
N LEU A 471 18.74 -8.85 -44.45
CA LEU A 471 19.78 -8.52 -45.42
C LEU A 471 19.53 -9.17 -46.79
N ASN A 472 18.94 -10.39 -46.83
CA ASN A 472 18.81 -11.18 -48.06
C ASN A 472 17.38 -11.29 -48.61
N GLU A 473 16.35 -11.35 -47.75
CA GLU A 473 15.00 -11.79 -48.13
C GLU A 473 13.95 -10.68 -48.10
N ASN A 474 14.38 -9.43 -47.92
CA ASN A 474 13.51 -8.26 -47.77
C ASN A 474 12.46 -8.42 -46.65
N LYS A 475 12.79 -9.20 -45.61
CA LYS A 475 11.95 -9.35 -44.42
C LYS A 475 12.37 -8.29 -43.39
N PRO A 476 11.48 -7.38 -42.96
CA PRO A 476 11.87 -6.33 -42.05
C PRO A 476 12.27 -6.88 -40.68
N LEU A 477 13.20 -6.21 -40.01
CA LEU A 477 13.42 -6.39 -38.57
C LEU A 477 12.12 -6.04 -37.80
N PRO A 478 11.97 -6.49 -36.53
CA PRO A 478 10.83 -6.12 -35.72
C PRO A 478 10.56 -4.61 -35.68
N ASN A 479 11.62 -3.79 -35.61
CA ASN A 479 11.50 -2.37 -35.94
C ASN A 479 11.56 -2.18 -37.46
N ARG A 480 10.37 -2.00 -38.06
CA ARG A 480 10.19 -1.87 -39.51
C ARG A 480 10.75 -0.58 -40.12
N ARG A 481 11.17 0.39 -39.29
CA ARG A 481 11.81 1.62 -39.79
C ARG A 481 13.25 1.40 -40.21
N PHE A 482 13.87 0.28 -39.83
CA PHE A 482 15.22 -0.02 -40.29
C PHE A 482 15.19 -0.52 -41.73
N LEU A 483 16.12 0.01 -42.54
CA LEU A 483 16.39 -0.41 -43.91
C LEU A 483 17.82 -0.96 -43.97
N PRO A 484 18.06 -2.07 -44.71
CA PRO A 484 19.37 -2.68 -44.76
C PRO A 484 20.35 -1.80 -45.53
N TYR A 485 21.57 -1.62 -45.01
CA TYR A 485 22.67 -0.98 -45.72
C TYR A 485 23.86 -1.93 -45.84
N THR A 486 24.04 -2.44 -47.06
CA THR A 486 25.06 -3.46 -47.38
C THR A 486 26.00 -2.99 -48.48
N VAL A 487 26.07 -1.69 -48.76
CA VAL A 487 26.93 -1.17 -49.84
C VAL A 487 28.39 -1.46 -49.49
N GLY A 488 29.05 -2.25 -50.34
CA GLY A 488 30.46 -2.63 -50.17
C GLY A 488 30.72 -3.75 -49.15
N SER A 489 29.68 -4.50 -48.72
CA SER A 489 29.83 -5.64 -47.80
C SER A 489 29.25 -6.92 -48.41
N ASP A 490 29.91 -8.06 -48.16
CA ASP A 490 29.32 -9.37 -48.42
C ASP A 490 28.24 -9.67 -47.38
N LYS A 491 27.06 -10.10 -47.83
CA LYS A 491 25.91 -10.28 -46.95
C LYS A 491 26.04 -11.50 -46.05
N ASP A 492 26.61 -12.59 -46.54
CA ASP A 492 26.75 -13.83 -45.76
C ASP A 492 27.83 -13.67 -44.69
N GLU A 493 28.95 -13.01 -45.01
CA GLU A 493 29.95 -12.60 -44.02
C GLU A 493 29.35 -11.69 -42.95
N LEU A 494 28.51 -10.73 -43.35
CA LEU A 494 27.87 -9.81 -42.43
C LEU A 494 26.86 -10.53 -41.51
N ILE A 495 26.11 -11.50 -42.02
CA ILE A 495 25.17 -12.31 -41.23
C ILE A 495 25.93 -13.12 -40.17
N GLU A 496 27.04 -13.78 -40.53
CA GLU A 496 27.85 -14.52 -39.56
C GLU A 496 28.45 -13.58 -38.50
N LYS A 497 28.92 -12.41 -38.92
CA LYS A 497 29.54 -11.42 -38.04
C LYS A 497 28.54 -10.80 -37.06
N LEU A 498 27.40 -10.33 -37.56
CA LEU A 498 26.37 -9.65 -36.75
C LEU A 498 25.46 -10.63 -36.01
N GLY A 499 25.34 -11.87 -36.47
CA GLY A 499 24.60 -12.93 -35.80
C GLY A 499 25.30 -13.48 -34.55
N GLY A 500 26.58 -13.16 -34.34
CA GLY A 500 27.36 -13.53 -33.17
C GLY A 500 27.22 -12.54 -32.00
N ALA A 501 27.19 -13.04 -30.76
CA ALA A 501 26.89 -12.23 -29.57
C ALA A 501 28.01 -11.30 -29.08
N GLY A 502 29.27 -11.46 -29.54
CA GLY A 502 30.44 -10.83 -28.90
C GLY A 502 30.60 -9.34 -29.18
N GLU A 503 30.56 -8.94 -30.45
CA GLU A 503 30.91 -7.57 -30.88
C GLU A 503 29.90 -6.97 -31.87
N ALA A 504 28.83 -7.68 -32.22
CA ALA A 504 27.83 -7.22 -33.19
C ALA A 504 27.22 -5.87 -32.81
N TYR A 505 27.07 -5.58 -31.52
CA TYR A 505 26.53 -4.29 -31.04
C TYR A 505 27.40 -3.09 -31.42
N ARG A 506 28.70 -3.27 -31.69
CA ARG A 506 29.60 -2.19 -32.10
C ARG A 506 29.46 -1.82 -33.58
N GLU A 507 29.01 -2.76 -34.40
CA GLU A 507 29.05 -2.61 -35.86
C GLU A 507 27.67 -2.57 -36.51
N ILE A 508 26.65 -3.16 -35.89
CA ILE A 508 25.32 -3.27 -36.52
C ILE A 508 24.73 -1.92 -36.95
N ALA A 509 25.06 -0.84 -36.24
CA ALA A 509 24.62 0.52 -36.57
C ALA A 509 25.00 0.97 -37.99
N SER A 510 26.20 0.60 -38.48
CA SER A 510 26.67 0.99 -39.81
C SER A 510 25.91 0.30 -40.94
N HIS A 511 25.06 -0.67 -40.62
CA HIS A 511 24.29 -1.47 -41.58
C HIS A 511 22.78 -1.22 -41.48
N LEU A 512 22.37 -0.19 -40.73
CA LEU A 512 20.98 0.20 -40.52
C LEU A 512 20.77 1.65 -40.95
N LEU A 513 20.02 1.84 -42.03
CA LEU A 513 19.40 3.12 -42.33
C LEU A 513 18.05 3.20 -41.61
N ILE A 514 17.55 4.41 -41.38
CA ILE A 514 16.29 4.64 -40.69
C ILE A 514 15.33 5.45 -41.57
N ASP A 515 14.12 4.91 -41.76
CA ASP A 515 13.08 5.52 -42.58
C ASP A 515 12.19 6.49 -41.79
N GLY A 516 12.08 7.71 -42.31
CA GLY A 516 11.25 8.79 -41.78
C GLY A 516 11.52 9.29 -40.35
N PRO A 517 12.76 9.30 -39.80
CA PRO A 517 13.00 10.06 -38.57
C PRO A 517 13.02 11.56 -38.86
N PHE A 518 12.51 12.34 -37.93
CA PHE A 518 12.68 13.79 -37.95
C PHE A 518 14.01 14.16 -37.28
N ASN A 519 14.81 15.00 -37.93
CA ASN A 519 16.02 15.53 -37.32
C ASN A 519 15.63 16.59 -36.28
N VAL A 520 15.75 16.27 -35.00
CA VAL A 520 15.47 17.21 -33.89
C VAL A 520 16.35 18.47 -33.95
N ASN A 521 17.51 18.41 -34.62
CA ASN A 521 18.37 19.57 -34.84
C ASN A 521 17.98 20.39 -36.10
N SER A 522 16.84 20.09 -36.72
CA SER A 522 16.31 20.87 -37.83
C SER A 522 16.02 22.30 -37.38
N THR A 523 16.54 23.28 -38.11
CA THR A 523 16.25 24.71 -37.91
C THR A 523 15.07 25.20 -38.75
N SER A 524 14.43 24.30 -39.51
CA SER A 524 13.30 24.65 -40.38
C SER A 524 12.01 24.79 -39.56
N VAL A 525 11.54 26.03 -39.44
CA VAL A 525 10.26 26.35 -38.80
C VAL A 525 9.10 25.60 -39.44
N ALA A 526 9.05 25.54 -40.78
CA ALA A 526 8.00 24.83 -41.51
C ALA A 526 8.00 23.31 -41.23
N ALA A 527 9.19 22.71 -41.10
CA ALA A 527 9.30 21.30 -40.78
C ALA A 527 8.83 21.01 -39.35
N TRP A 528 9.17 21.86 -38.39
CA TRP A 528 8.64 21.79 -37.03
C TRP A 528 7.13 22.00 -36.96
N GLN A 529 6.60 23.00 -37.68
CA GLN A 529 5.16 23.23 -37.79
C GLN A 529 4.43 22.00 -38.34
N ALA A 530 4.96 21.38 -39.41
CA ALA A 530 4.39 20.17 -39.98
C ALA A 530 4.38 19.01 -38.97
N VAL A 531 5.47 18.79 -38.23
CA VAL A 531 5.54 17.74 -37.20
C VAL A 531 4.58 18.02 -36.06
N LEU A 532 4.59 19.22 -35.47
CA LEU A 532 3.76 19.57 -34.31
C LEU A 532 2.26 19.64 -34.65
N ALA A 533 1.90 20.05 -35.87
CA ALA A 533 0.52 20.09 -36.34
C ALA A 533 0.01 18.74 -36.88
N SER A 534 0.89 17.77 -37.14
CA SER A 534 0.51 16.48 -37.78
C SER A 534 -0.53 15.67 -37.01
N ASN A 535 -0.63 15.87 -35.70
CA ASN A 535 -1.59 15.19 -34.82
C ASN A 535 -2.76 16.09 -34.39
N PHE A 536 -2.86 17.32 -34.92
CA PHE A 536 -3.92 18.25 -34.56
C PHE A 536 -5.28 17.73 -35.04
N GLY A 537 -6.21 17.51 -34.11
CA GLY A 537 -7.53 16.96 -34.39
C GLY A 537 -7.57 15.45 -34.65
N SER A 538 -6.45 14.74 -34.46
CA SER A 538 -6.39 13.28 -34.57
C SER A 538 -6.90 12.61 -33.29
N SER A 539 -7.74 11.59 -33.42
CA SER A 539 -8.21 10.77 -32.30
C SER A 539 -7.05 9.99 -31.67
N ALA A 540 -6.99 9.95 -30.33
CA ALA A 540 -5.96 9.23 -29.60
C ALA A 540 -6.47 7.84 -29.14
N PRO A 541 -5.63 6.79 -29.21
CA PRO A 541 -5.99 5.49 -28.64
C PRO A 541 -5.89 5.51 -27.11
N ILE A 542 -6.99 5.16 -26.43
CA ILE A 542 -7.10 5.00 -24.97
C ILE A 542 -7.34 3.53 -24.61
N ILE A 543 -7.09 3.13 -23.37
CA ILE A 543 -7.50 1.83 -22.82
C ILE A 543 -8.65 2.07 -21.85
N GLU A 544 -9.83 1.53 -22.16
CA GLU A 544 -11.02 1.60 -21.31
C GLU A 544 -11.44 0.19 -20.92
N ASN A 545 -11.51 -0.11 -19.61
CA ASN A 545 -11.82 -1.45 -19.09
C ASN A 545 -10.95 -2.56 -19.71
N GLY A 546 -9.65 -2.30 -19.85
CA GLY A 546 -8.69 -3.24 -20.44
C GLY A 546 -8.80 -3.39 -21.97
N THR A 547 -9.65 -2.63 -22.65
CA THR A 547 -9.85 -2.71 -24.11
C THR A 547 -9.40 -1.43 -24.81
N PRO A 548 -8.64 -1.50 -25.92
CA PRO A 548 -8.26 -0.31 -26.70
C PRO A 548 -9.47 0.31 -27.39
N LYS A 549 -9.64 1.63 -27.27
CA LYS A 549 -10.64 2.43 -28.00
C LYS A 549 -9.99 3.69 -28.58
N LEU A 550 -10.55 4.25 -29.64
CA LEU A 550 -10.19 5.57 -30.15
C LEU A 550 -11.10 6.61 -29.50
N HIS A 551 -10.52 7.68 -28.98
CA HIS A 551 -11.26 8.79 -28.38
C HIS A 551 -11.06 10.04 -29.23
N ASP A 552 -12.17 10.63 -29.69
CA ASP A 552 -12.20 11.85 -30.52
C ASP A 552 -12.11 13.13 -29.68
N GLY A 553 -11.80 12.99 -28.39
CA GLY A 553 -11.95 14.05 -27.40
C GLY A 553 -11.05 15.27 -27.62
N VAL A 554 -11.64 16.44 -27.34
CA VAL A 554 -10.91 17.66 -26.99
C VAL A 554 -10.12 17.39 -25.71
N GLY A 555 -8.80 17.27 -25.78
CA GLY A 555 -7.93 17.01 -24.63
C GLY A 555 -6.49 16.66 -25.02
N LEU A 556 -5.56 16.76 -24.06
CA LEU A 556 -4.15 16.38 -24.25
C LEU A 556 -4.04 14.84 -24.25
N PRO A 557 -3.43 14.22 -25.27
CA PRO A 557 -3.18 12.79 -25.26
C PRO A 557 -2.24 12.42 -24.10
N VAL A 558 -2.77 11.70 -23.12
CA VAL A 558 -1.99 11.15 -22.01
C VAL A 558 -1.28 9.87 -22.46
N LEU A 559 -0.10 9.60 -21.88
CA LEU A 559 0.70 8.42 -22.18
C LEU A 559 -0.12 7.14 -21.90
N ARG A 560 0.09 6.09 -22.71
CA ARG A 560 -0.54 4.76 -22.56
C ARG A 560 -0.45 4.16 -21.15
N HIS A 561 0.51 4.62 -20.33
CA HIS A 561 0.68 4.18 -18.95
C HIS A 561 0.77 5.34 -17.94
N SER A 562 0.31 6.53 -18.29
CA SER A 562 -0.19 7.48 -17.30
C SER A 562 -1.66 7.13 -17.06
N HIS A 563 -2.03 6.78 -15.83
CA HIS A 563 -3.42 6.46 -15.49
C HIS A 563 -4.33 7.64 -15.86
N ALA A 564 -5.52 7.33 -16.40
CA ALA A 564 -6.46 8.31 -16.95
C ALA A 564 -7.00 9.34 -15.94
N GLY A 565 -6.63 9.25 -14.65
CA GLY A 565 -6.93 10.25 -13.62
C GLY A 565 -5.78 11.24 -13.33
N ALA A 566 -4.59 11.06 -13.91
CA ALA A 566 -3.41 11.89 -13.65
C ALA A 566 -3.45 13.28 -14.32
N GLY A 567 -4.56 13.63 -14.99
CA GLY A 567 -4.63 14.72 -15.97
C GLY A 567 -4.89 16.13 -15.43
N ASP A 568 -5.65 16.31 -14.34
CA ASP A 568 -6.27 17.63 -14.10
C ASP A 568 -5.93 18.32 -12.77
N PHE A 569 -5.12 17.70 -11.91
CA PHE A 569 -4.62 18.39 -10.73
C PHE A 569 -3.18 18.85 -10.99
N GLU A 570 -3.05 20.09 -11.48
CA GLU A 570 -1.86 20.86 -11.15
C GLU A 570 -1.71 20.81 -9.64
N SER A 571 -0.62 20.20 -9.15
CA SER A 571 -0.20 20.44 -7.78
C SER A 571 -0.13 21.96 -7.65
N ALA A 572 -0.90 22.54 -6.73
CA ALA A 572 -0.69 23.93 -6.34
C ALA A 572 0.78 24.03 -5.95
N GLY A 573 1.59 24.52 -6.90
CA GLY A 573 2.98 24.80 -6.65
C GLY A 573 3.02 25.77 -5.48
N SER A 574 4.05 25.62 -4.67
CA SER A 574 4.49 26.59 -3.66
C SER A 574 4.84 27.93 -4.32
N GLY A 575 3.82 28.59 -4.88
CA GLY A 575 3.82 30.00 -5.17
C GLY A 575 3.88 30.71 -3.83
N VAL A 576 5.10 31.11 -3.46
CA VAL A 576 5.34 32.15 -2.49
C VAL A 576 4.71 33.42 -3.09
N ASP A 577 3.42 33.63 -2.84
CA ASP A 577 2.83 34.95 -3.01
C ASP A 577 3.23 35.75 -1.77
N GLY A 578 4.35 36.45 -1.92
CA GLY A 578 4.63 37.61 -1.12
C GLY A 578 3.68 38.74 -1.53
N ASP A 579 2.82 39.13 -0.60
CA ASP A 579 2.57 40.52 -0.20
C ASP A 579 2.07 40.54 1.26
#